data_AF-A0A239NWN2-F1
#
_entry.id   AF-A0A239NWN2-F1
#
_cell.length_a   1.000
_cell.length_b   1.000
_cell.length_c   1.000
_cell.angle_alpha   90.00
_cell.angle_beta   90.00
_cell.angle_gamma   90.00
#
_symmetry.space_group_name_H-M   'P 1'
#
loop_
_entity.id
_entity.type
_entity.pdbx_description
1 polymer ?
#
loop_
_entity_poly.entity_id
_entity_poly.type
_entity_poly.pdbx_seq_one_letter_code
_entity_poly.pdbx_strand_id
1 'polypeptide(L)'
;MTATAPFAVPSPAPVLAFGIGPDGTYTRLGQVAAFVLGTLTTLVFFPLAVAAAVLYTRAETRFADDPARARALVNWSWLCIAAPVVLGSVAAVLVAALMVM
;
A
#
# COMPACT_ATOMS: atom_id res chain seq x y z
N MET A 1 24.87 -52.02 -21.42
CA MET A 1 23.75 -51.05 -21.48
C MET A 1 24.01 -49.99 -20.42
N THR A 2 24.51 -48.83 -20.81
CA THR A 2 24.78 -47.70 -19.92
C THR A 2 23.49 -46.91 -19.73
N ALA A 3 22.99 -46.85 -18.48
CA ALA A 3 21.80 -46.08 -18.14
C ALA A 3 22.16 -44.58 -18.11
N THR A 4 21.56 -43.80 -19.01
CA THR A 4 21.62 -42.34 -19.02
C THR A 4 20.82 -41.81 -17.83
N ALA A 5 21.48 -41.11 -16.89
CA ALA A 5 20.79 -40.46 -15.78
C ALA A 5 19.85 -39.35 -16.32
N PRO A 6 18.65 -39.17 -15.73
CA PRO A 6 17.76 -38.09 -16.14
C PRO A 6 18.41 -36.74 -15.88
N PHE A 7 18.35 -35.85 -16.88
CA PHE A 7 18.76 -34.46 -16.74
C PHE A 7 17.87 -33.81 -15.68
N ALA A 8 18.46 -33.35 -14.57
CA ALA A 8 17.72 -32.61 -13.56
C ALA A 8 17.21 -31.31 -14.18
N VAL A 9 15.89 -31.14 -14.24
CA VAL A 9 15.28 -29.87 -14.65
C VAL A 9 15.67 -28.84 -13.59
N PRO A 10 16.25 -27.69 -13.95
CA PRO A 10 16.54 -26.64 -12.98
C PRO A 10 15.23 -26.21 -12.31
N SER A 11 15.16 -26.36 -10.98
CA SER A 11 14.07 -25.76 -10.22
C SER A 11 14.16 -24.24 -10.39
N PRO A 12 13.05 -23.53 -10.67
CA PRO A 12 13.09 -22.08 -10.75
C PRO A 12 13.65 -21.53 -9.44
N ALA A 13 14.64 -20.63 -9.54
CA ALA A 13 15.23 -20.00 -8.37
C ALA A 13 14.13 -19.29 -7.57
N PRO A 14 14.11 -19.37 -6.23
CA PRO A 14 13.09 -18.73 -5.42
C PRO A 14 13.05 -17.22 -5.71
N VAL A 15 11.90 -16.70 -6.09
CA VAL A 15 11.68 -15.25 -6.18
C VAL A 15 11.66 -14.71 -4.75
N LEU A 16 12.78 -14.12 -4.33
CA LEU A 16 12.90 -13.51 -3.01
C LEU A 16 12.02 -12.25 -2.95
N ALA A 17 11.11 -12.22 -1.98
CA ALA A 17 10.29 -11.05 -1.72
C ALA A 17 11.18 -9.85 -1.36
N PHE A 18 10.77 -8.65 -1.77
CA PHE A 18 11.58 -7.45 -1.53
C PHE A 18 11.85 -7.24 -0.05
N GLY A 19 13.12 -7.00 0.27
CA GLY A 19 13.59 -6.81 1.64
C GLY A 19 13.76 -8.10 2.44
N ILE A 20 13.50 -9.28 1.87
CA ILE A 20 13.68 -10.59 2.52
C ILE A 20 14.94 -11.28 2.01
N GLY A 21 15.77 -11.79 2.92
CA GLY A 21 16.99 -12.52 2.64
C GLY A 21 16.76 -14.00 2.30
N PRO A 22 17.80 -14.73 1.86
CA PRO A 22 17.71 -16.14 1.47
C PRO A 22 17.25 -17.09 2.59
N ASP A 23 17.44 -16.68 3.84
CA ASP A 23 17.03 -17.37 5.05
C ASP A 23 15.58 -17.08 5.44
N GLY A 24 14.86 -16.25 4.67
CA GLY A 24 13.47 -15.87 4.93
C GLY A 24 13.32 -14.74 5.96
N THR A 25 14.42 -14.18 6.47
CA THR A 25 14.37 -13.05 7.41
C THR A 25 14.43 -11.72 6.68
N TYR A 26 14.02 -10.62 7.33
CA TYR A 26 14.22 -9.30 6.74
C TYR A 26 15.72 -8.97 6.65
N THR A 27 16.15 -8.48 5.49
CA THR A 27 17.37 -7.69 5.40
C THR A 27 17.23 -6.44 6.28
N ARG A 28 18.34 -5.89 6.77
CA ARG A 28 18.31 -4.67 7.60
C ARG A 28 17.57 -3.52 6.93
N LEU A 29 17.77 -3.34 5.63
CA LEU A 29 17.04 -2.33 4.83
C LEU A 29 15.56 -2.67 4.69
N GLY A 30 15.22 -3.93 4.44
CA GLY A 30 13.84 -4.39 4.37
C GLY A 30 13.07 -4.15 5.67
N GLN A 31 13.69 -4.44 6.82
CA GLN A 31 13.10 -4.21 8.13
C GLN A 31 12.87 -2.72 8.39
N VAL A 32 13.86 -1.87 8.12
CA VAL A 32 13.73 -0.41 8.29
C VAL A 32 12.64 0.15 7.37
N ALA A 33 12.64 -0.24 6.10
CA ALA A 33 11.64 0.20 5.15
C ALA A 33 10.22 -0.23 5.57
N ALA A 34 10.03 -1.50 5.96
CA ALA A 34 8.75 -2.01 6.43
C ALA A 34 8.26 -1.27 7.69
N PHE A 35 9.15 -1.03 8.65
CA PHE A 35 8.82 -0.31 9.88
C PHE A 35 8.42 1.15 9.59
N VAL A 36 9.22 1.86 8.79
CA VAL A 36 8.96 3.27 8.45
C VAL A 36 7.67 3.40 7.64
N LEU A 37 7.47 2.58 6.60
CA LEU A 37 6.23 2.61 5.82
C LEU A 37 5.02 2.27 6.71
N GLY A 38 5.09 1.18 7.48
CA GLY A 38 4.00 0.78 8.37
C GLY A 38 3.64 1.87 9.39
N THR A 39 4.66 2.53 9.96
CA THR A 39 4.47 3.65 10.88
C THR A 39 3.83 4.85 10.19
N LEU A 40 4.35 5.27 9.02
CA LEU A 40 3.79 6.39 8.27
C LEU A 40 2.34 6.12 7.83
N THR A 41 2.04 4.93 7.32
CA THR A 41 0.69 4.52 6.97
C THR A 41 -0.23 4.58 8.19
N THR A 42 0.22 4.08 9.34
CA THR A 42 -0.58 4.11 10.57
C THR A 42 -0.81 5.54 11.06
N LEU A 43 0.23 6.38 11.09
CA LEU A 43 0.13 7.73 11.63
C LEU A 43 -0.52 8.73 10.69
N VAL A 44 -0.57 8.44 9.38
CA VAL A 44 -1.13 9.37 8.38
C VAL A 44 -2.46 8.86 7.83
N PHE A 45 -2.51 7.60 7.37
CA PHE A 45 -3.68 7.12 6.62
C PHE A 45 -4.85 6.85 7.56
N PHE A 46 -4.59 6.31 8.76
CA PHE A 46 -5.64 6.06 9.73
C PHE A 46 -6.32 7.36 10.21
N PRO A 47 -5.58 8.42 10.63
CA PRO A 47 -6.22 9.70 10.96
C PRO A 47 -6.97 10.33 9.79
N LEU A 48 -6.46 10.20 8.56
CA LEU A 48 -7.17 10.67 7.37
C LEU A 48 -8.49 9.91 7.15
N ALA A 49 -8.52 8.59 7.36
CA ALA A 49 -9.74 7.81 7.27
C ALA A 49 -10.78 8.24 8.33
N VAL A 50 -10.33 8.51 9.55
CA VAL A 50 -11.19 9.06 10.62
C VAL A 50 -11.71 10.45 10.23
N ALA A 51 -10.83 11.32 9.73
CA ALA A 51 -11.22 12.66 9.27
C ALA A 51 -12.26 12.60 8.14
N ALA A 52 -12.10 11.68 7.18
CA ALA A 52 -13.08 11.45 6.12
C ALA A 52 -14.46 11.11 6.70
N ALA A 53 -14.52 10.12 7.60
CA ALA A 53 -15.78 9.71 8.23
C ALA A 53 -16.46 10.87 8.97
N VAL A 54 -15.70 11.67 9.72
CA VAL A 54 -16.22 12.85 10.43
C VAL A 54 -16.73 13.91 9.46
N LEU A 55 -15.97 14.22 8.41
CA LEU A 55 -16.34 15.21 7.41
C LEU A 55 -17.61 14.82 6.67
N TYR A 56 -17.73 13.56 6.26
CA TYR A 56 -18.92 13.01 5.63
C TYR A 56 -20.14 13.11 6.54
N THR A 57 -20.03 12.64 7.79
CA THR A 57 -21.12 12.73 8.78
C THR A 57 -21.57 14.17 8.99
N ARG A 58 -20.63 15.14 9.04
CA ARG A 58 -20.96 16.57 9.14
C ARG A 58 -21.55 17.18 7.87
N ALA A 59 -21.35 16.55 6.72
CA ALA A 59 -21.97 16.99 5.47
C ALA A 59 -23.45 16.59 5.44
N GLU A 60 -23.79 15.41 5.94
CA GLU A 60 -25.17 14.91 5.98
C GLU A 60 -26.09 15.84 6.75
N THR A 61 -25.62 16.40 7.86
CA THR A 61 -26.38 17.37 8.66
C THR A 61 -26.56 18.73 7.99
N ARG A 62 -26.03 18.94 6.78
CA ARG A 62 -26.07 20.23 6.07
C ARG A 62 -26.71 20.15 4.69
N PHE A 63 -27.10 18.97 4.20
CA PHE A 63 -27.62 18.85 2.84
C PHE A 63 -28.89 19.67 2.58
N ALA A 64 -29.77 19.79 3.57
CA ALA A 64 -31.02 20.53 3.45
C ALA A 64 -30.81 22.06 3.54
N ASP A 65 -29.93 22.50 4.44
CA ASP A 65 -29.80 23.92 4.77
C ASP A 65 -28.70 24.65 3.97
N ASP A 66 -27.58 23.97 3.70
CA ASP A 66 -26.42 24.55 3.03
C ASP A 66 -25.74 23.52 2.11
N PRO A 67 -26.32 23.29 0.91
CA PRO A 67 -25.83 22.28 -0.01
C PRO A 67 -24.43 22.60 -0.55
N ALA A 68 -24.05 23.88 -0.61
CA ALA A 68 -22.72 24.28 -1.08
C ALA A 68 -21.64 23.83 -0.09
N ARG A 69 -21.85 24.08 1.21
CA ARG A 69 -20.93 23.65 2.25
C ARG A 69 -20.92 22.14 2.44
N ALA A 70 -22.07 21.49 2.28
CA ALA A 70 -22.15 20.03 2.34
C ALA A 70 -21.30 19.38 1.22
N ARG A 71 -21.36 19.89 -0.02
CA ARG A 71 -20.49 19.44 -1.12
C ARG A 71 -19.01 19.65 -0.82
N ALA A 72 -18.65 20.79 -0.22
CA ALA A 72 -17.26 21.04 0.17
C ALA A 72 -16.77 20.00 1.19
N LEU A 73 -17.56 19.69 2.22
CA LEU A 73 -17.23 18.66 3.21
C LEU A 73 -17.10 17.26 2.59
N VAL A 74 -18.00 16.90 1.68
CA VAL A 74 -17.91 15.63 0.93
C VAL A 74 -16.64 15.58 0.08
N ASN A 75 -16.29 16.66 -0.63
CA ASN A 75 -15.06 16.72 -1.43
C ASN A 75 -13.82 16.55 -0.56
N TRP A 76 -13.78 17.19 0.61
CA TRP A 76 -12.66 17.01 1.56
C TRP A 76 -12.60 15.60 2.13
N SER A 77 -13.76 15.00 2.44
CA SER A 77 -13.84 13.59 2.84
C SER A 77 -13.24 12.67 1.78
N TRP A 78 -13.61 12.87 0.51
CA TRP A 78 -13.04 12.12 -0.61
C TRP A 78 -11.54 12.33 -0.72
N LEU A 79 -11.05 13.56 -0.57
CA LEU A 79 -9.62 13.85 -0.66
C LEU A 79 -8.83 13.11 0.43
N CYS A 80 -9.34 13.04 1.66
CA CYS A 80 -8.73 12.29 2.76
C CYS A 80 -8.57 10.79 2.44
N ILE A 81 -9.42 10.20 1.59
CA ILE A 81 -9.32 8.79 1.18
C ILE A 81 -8.53 8.62 -0.12
N ALA A 82 -8.82 9.44 -1.13
CA ALA A 82 -8.22 9.30 -2.46
C ALA A 82 -6.72 9.58 -2.44
N ALA A 83 -6.27 10.60 -1.72
CA ALA A 83 -4.85 10.95 -1.65
C ALA A 83 -3.96 9.80 -1.14
N PRO A 84 -4.24 9.15 0.01
CA PRO A 84 -3.44 8.02 0.47
C PRO A 84 -3.55 6.79 -0.46
N VAL A 85 -4.72 6.53 -1.07
CA VAL A 85 -4.88 5.43 -2.03
C VAL A 85 -4.00 5.65 -3.27
N VAL A 86 -4.00 6.85 -3.84
CA VAL A 86 -3.17 7.18 -5.00
C VAL A 86 -1.69 7.06 -4.64
N LEU A 87 -1.27 7.63 -3.51
CA LEU A 87 0.12 7.54 -3.03
C LEU A 87 0.57 6.08 -2.84
N GLY A 88 -0.24 5.27 -2.15
CA GLY A 88 0.04 3.85 -1.93
C GLY A 88 0.10 3.06 -3.24
N SER A 89 -0.79 3.36 -4.19
CA SER A 89 -0.82 2.70 -5.50
C SER A 89 0.42 3.02 -6.33
N VAL A 90 0.83 4.31 -6.38
CA VAL A 90 2.05 4.73 -7.07
C VAL A 90 3.28 4.05 -6.45
N ALA A 91 3.38 4.04 -5.11
CA ALA A 91 4.47 3.37 -4.42
C ALA A 91 4.53 1.86 -4.74
N ALA A 92 3.38 1.18 -4.75
CA ALA A 92 3.30 -0.24 -5.08
C ALA A 92 3.75 -0.53 -6.53
N VAL A 93 3.31 0.30 -7.50
CA VAL A 93 3.73 0.16 -8.91
C VAL A 93 5.24 0.38 -9.06
N LEU A 94 5.82 1.37 -8.39
CA LEU A 94 7.26 1.62 -8.44
C LEU A 94 8.06 0.44 -7.88
N VAL A 95 7.63 -0.12 -6.74
CA VAL A 95 8.27 -1.31 -6.15
C VAL A 95 8.16 -2.51 -7.10
N ALA A 96 6.98 -2.75 -7.68
CA ALA A 96 6.79 -3.83 -8.65
C ALA A 96 7.67 -3.65 -9.89
N ALA A 97 7.79 -2.43 -10.43
CA ALA A 97 8.66 -2.14 -11.57
C ALA A 97 10.14 -2.41 -11.25
N LEU A 98 10.60 -2.04 -10.04
CA LEU A 98 11.95 -2.33 -9.55
C LEU A 98 12.23 -3.82 -9.36
N MET A 99 11.21 -4.64 -9.08
CA MET A 99 11.38 -6.10 -8.92
C MET A 99 11.45 -6.88 -10.24
N VAL A 100 10.93 -6.30 -11.33
CA VAL A 100 10.87 -6.96 -12.66
C VAL A 100 12.06 -6.60 -13.55
N MET A 101 12.78 -5.51 -13.23
CA MET A 101 14.06 -5.14 -13.86
C MET A 101 15.22 -5.97 -13.34
#